data_AF-A0A497PAS0-F1
#
_entry.id   AF-A0A497PAS0-F1
#
_cell.length_a   1.000
_cell.length_b   1.000
_cell.length_c   1.000
_cell.angle_alpha   90.00
_cell.angle_beta   90.00
_cell.angle_gamma   90.00
#
_symmetry.space_group_name_H-M   'P 1'
#
loop_
_entity.id
_entity.type
_entity.pdbx_description
1 polymer ?
#
loop_
_entity_poly.entity_id
_entity_poly.type
_entity_poly.pdbx_seq_one_letter_code
_entity_poly.pdbx_strand_id
1 'polypeptide(L)'
;MQERIKKLRDLRRKQRKKPNCPECNTPMKRKGRGKFRYWKCPLCKTKILWDGSIRPNIFKDDKLAHDAQAKLERRELSKRKFIKWAKKNKYYPLRFIEWAGEIIDLEQYDKDGILLKEKEKLKKEKESLKKKKKKTKKKRKKNVS
;
A
#
# COMPACT_ATOMS: atom_id res chain seq x y z
N MET A 1 45.95 11.85 36.10
CA MET A 1 44.65 11.37 36.66
C MET A 1 43.45 11.68 35.74
N GLN A 2 43.37 12.86 35.12
CA GLN A 2 42.28 13.26 34.21
C GLN A 2 42.13 12.37 32.95
N GLU A 3 43.24 11.89 32.38
CA GLU A 3 43.21 10.98 31.22
C GLU A 3 42.59 9.61 31.52
N ARG A 4 42.77 9.11 32.75
CA ARG A 4 42.20 7.84 33.22
C ARG A 4 40.68 7.96 33.37
N ILE A 5 40.20 9.10 33.89
CA ILE A 5 38.77 9.44 33.97
C ILE A 5 38.16 9.61 32.57
N LYS A 6 38.89 10.25 31.63
CA LYS A 6 38.48 10.40 30.24
C LYS A 6 38.36 9.06 29.52
N LYS A 7 39.36 8.17 29.65
CA LYS A 7 39.33 6.78 29.15
C LYS A 7 38.17 5.97 29.75
N LEU A 8 37.91 6.08 31.06
CA LEU A 8 36.78 5.40 31.72
C LEU A 8 35.42 5.92 31.26
N ARG A 9 35.28 7.25 31.04
CA ARG A 9 34.07 7.85 30.45
C ARG A 9 33.86 7.39 29.01
N ASP A 10 34.91 7.29 28.21
CA ASP A 10 34.82 6.81 26.83
C ASP A 10 34.51 5.31 26.74
N LEU A 11 35.05 4.49 27.65
CA LEU A 11 34.68 3.08 27.79
C LEU A 11 33.20 2.90 28.19
N ARG A 12 32.70 3.70 29.14
CA ARG A 12 31.26 3.74 29.49
C ARG A 12 30.37 4.21 28.34
N ARG A 13 30.82 5.18 27.53
CA ARG A 13 30.10 5.63 26.33
C ARG A 13 30.08 4.58 25.22
N LYS A 14 31.13 3.75 25.11
CA LYS A 14 31.25 2.68 24.10
C LYS A 14 30.46 1.40 24.42
N GLN A 15 30.10 1.13 25.67
CA GLN A 15 29.52 -0.17 26.10
C GLN A 15 27.98 -0.30 26.13
N ARG A 16 27.21 0.59 25.50
CA ARG A 16 25.79 0.25 25.22
C ARG A 16 25.75 -0.67 24.01
N LYS A 17 26.02 -1.96 24.21
CA LYS A 17 25.86 -3.01 23.19
C LYS A 17 24.48 -2.85 22.57
N LYS A 18 24.44 -2.61 21.26
CA LYS A 18 23.17 -2.58 20.52
C LYS A 18 22.57 -3.98 20.65
N PRO A 19 21.31 -4.13 21.06
CA PRO A 19 20.70 -5.44 21.08
C PRO A 19 20.62 -5.98 19.65
N ASN A 20 20.88 -7.28 19.51
CA ASN A 20 20.58 -8.00 18.29
C ASN A 20 19.09 -8.33 18.25
N CYS A 21 18.54 -8.39 17.04
CA CYS A 21 17.16 -8.77 16.87
C CYS A 21 16.96 -10.26 17.20
N PRO A 22 15.95 -10.64 18.00
CA PRO A 22 15.68 -12.04 18.35
C PRO A 22 15.28 -12.91 17.15
N GLU A 23 14.72 -12.32 16.09
CA GLU A 23 14.27 -13.08 14.91
C GLU A 23 15.39 -13.36 13.89
N CYS A 24 16.27 -12.38 13.65
CA CYS A 24 17.24 -12.43 12.54
C CYS A 24 18.67 -12.10 12.96
N ASN A 25 18.93 -12.03 14.27
CA ASN A 25 20.21 -11.73 14.92
C ASN A 25 20.94 -10.46 14.42
N THR A 26 20.23 -9.60 13.67
CA THR A 26 20.79 -8.39 13.07
C THR A 26 20.86 -7.27 14.11
N PRO A 27 21.93 -6.46 14.15
CA PRO A 27 22.05 -5.36 15.11
C PRO A 27 20.92 -4.33 14.93
N MET A 28 20.21 -4.04 16.01
CA MET A 28 19.04 -3.16 15.97
C MET A 28 19.42 -1.67 16.02
N LYS A 29 18.57 -0.82 15.43
CA LYS A 29 18.72 0.64 15.46
C LYS A 29 17.78 1.25 16.49
N ARG A 30 18.29 2.15 17.34
CA ARG A 30 17.47 2.91 18.28
C ARG A 30 16.59 3.92 17.52
N LYS A 31 15.31 3.98 17.86
CA LYS A 31 14.29 4.86 17.28
C LYS A 31 13.39 5.43 18.39
N GLY A 32 12.58 6.43 18.05
CA GLY A 32 11.69 7.13 18.98
C GLY A 32 12.37 8.25 19.79
N ARG A 33 11.57 8.99 20.57
CA ARG A 33 12.00 10.13 21.40
C ARG A 33 11.47 10.00 22.83
N GLY A 34 12.20 10.53 23.80
CA GLY A 34 11.81 10.52 25.22
C GLY A 34 11.52 9.12 25.78
N LYS A 35 10.37 8.96 26.43
CA LYS A 35 9.88 7.70 27.01
C LYS A 35 9.51 6.63 25.97
N PHE A 36 9.34 7.01 24.70
CA PHE A 36 9.00 6.10 23.60
C PHE A 36 10.24 5.64 22.83
N ARG A 37 11.39 5.54 23.48
CA ARG A 37 12.60 5.02 22.84
C ARG A 37 12.52 3.50 22.75
N TYR A 38 12.77 2.96 21.56
CA TYR A 38 12.75 1.54 21.28
C TYR A 38 13.87 1.16 20.31
N TRP A 39 14.19 -0.13 20.24
CA TRP A 39 15.07 -0.70 19.23
C TRP A 39 14.23 -1.28 18.11
N LYS A 40 14.59 -0.97 16.87
CA LYS A 40 13.91 -1.51 15.67
C LYS A 40 14.91 -2.26 14.82
N CYS A 41 14.57 -3.49 14.46
CA CYS A 41 15.36 -4.24 13.50
C CYS A 41 15.22 -3.61 12.10
N PRO A 42 16.31 -3.40 11.35
CA PRO A 42 16.23 -2.88 9.99
C PRO A 42 15.59 -3.87 9.00
N LEU A 43 15.77 -5.18 9.19
CA LEU A 43 15.29 -6.22 8.28
C LEU A 43 13.84 -6.60 8.59
N CYS A 44 13.62 -7.25 9.73
CA CYS A 44 12.29 -7.75 10.09
C CYS A 44 11.35 -6.69 10.69
N LYS A 45 11.86 -5.47 10.97
CA LYS A 45 11.11 -4.36 11.57
C LYS A 45 10.54 -4.63 12.97
N THR A 46 10.85 -5.77 13.58
CA THR A 46 10.52 -6.13 14.97
C THR A 46 11.05 -5.07 15.91
N LYS A 47 10.23 -4.73 16.91
CA LYS A 47 10.53 -3.67 17.88
C LYS A 47 10.79 -4.31 19.24
N ILE A 48 11.84 -3.86 19.91
CA ILE A 48 12.09 -4.15 21.33
C ILE A 48 11.94 -2.82 22.07
N LEU A 49 10.97 -2.76 22.97
CA LEU A 49 10.72 -1.60 23.80
C LEU A 49 11.77 -1.51 24.94
N TRP A 50 11.81 -0.39 25.65
CA TRP A 50 12.83 -0.14 26.69
C TRP A 50 12.65 -1.04 27.92
N ASP A 51 11.43 -1.49 28.17
CA ASP A 51 11.03 -2.51 29.15
C ASP A 51 11.45 -3.94 28.75
N GLY A 52 12.02 -4.13 27.55
CA GLY A 52 12.42 -5.44 27.03
C GLY A 52 11.30 -6.17 26.29
N SER A 53 10.08 -5.63 26.21
CA SER A 53 8.99 -6.30 25.52
C SER A 53 9.18 -6.31 23.99
N ILE A 54 8.94 -7.46 23.38
CA ILE A 54 9.09 -7.67 21.94
C ILE A 54 7.72 -7.44 21.28
N ARG A 55 7.65 -6.48 20.36
CA ARG A 55 6.51 -6.31 19.47
C ARG A 55 6.87 -6.82 18.07
N PRO A 56 6.40 -8.02 17.68
CA PRO A 56 6.62 -8.54 16.33
C PRO A 56 5.94 -7.62 15.30
N ASN A 57 6.50 -7.59 14.10
CA ASN A 57 5.90 -6.84 13.00
C ASN A 57 4.81 -7.68 12.33
N ILE A 58 3.57 -7.53 12.79
CA ILE A 58 2.40 -8.30 12.36
C ILE A 58 2.07 -8.12 10.86
N PHE A 59 2.58 -7.05 10.21
CA PHE A 59 2.22 -6.65 8.84
C PHE A 59 3.30 -6.94 7.78
N LYS A 60 4.19 -7.92 7.98
CA LYS A 60 5.24 -8.19 6.97
C LYS A 60 4.66 -8.64 5.63
N ASP A 61 3.65 -9.49 5.66
CA ASP A 61 3.08 -10.09 4.45
C ASP A 61 2.11 -9.15 3.74
N ASP A 62 1.35 -8.34 4.50
CA ASP A 62 0.45 -7.33 3.95
C ASP A 62 1.18 -6.24 3.14
N LYS A 63 2.42 -5.89 3.52
CA LYS A 63 3.14 -4.81 2.82
C LYS A 63 3.53 -5.22 1.40
N LEU A 64 3.97 -6.46 1.20
CA LEU A 64 4.36 -6.95 -0.13
C LEU A 64 3.13 -7.08 -1.03
N ALA A 65 2.04 -7.63 -0.51
CA ALA A 65 0.76 -7.71 -1.22
C ALA A 65 0.23 -6.31 -1.60
N HIS A 66 0.27 -5.36 -0.66
CA HIS A 66 -0.17 -4.00 -0.90
C HIS A 66 0.71 -3.26 -1.92
N ASP A 67 2.04 -3.41 -1.83
CA ASP A 67 2.98 -2.80 -2.80
C ASP A 67 2.78 -3.40 -4.20
N ALA A 68 2.52 -4.71 -4.30
CA ALA A 68 2.22 -5.39 -5.57
C ALA A 68 0.89 -4.91 -6.17
N GLN A 69 -0.16 -4.82 -5.36
CA GLN A 69 -1.46 -4.30 -5.78
C GLN A 69 -1.35 -2.84 -6.25
N ALA A 70 -0.65 -1.99 -5.49
CA ALA A 70 -0.44 -0.60 -5.89
C ALA A 70 0.33 -0.48 -7.22
N LYS A 71 1.25 -1.41 -7.51
CA LYS A 71 1.96 -1.44 -8.80
C LYS A 71 1.04 -1.83 -9.96
N LEU A 72 0.15 -2.80 -9.75
CA LEU A 72 -0.86 -3.20 -10.73
C LEU A 72 -1.83 -2.04 -11.03
N GLU A 73 -2.34 -1.38 -9.99
CA GLU A 73 -3.24 -0.24 -10.13
C GLU A 73 -2.60 0.91 -10.94
N ARG A 74 -1.32 1.21 -10.69
CA ARG A 74 -0.57 2.21 -11.48
C ARG A 74 -0.39 1.81 -12.95
N ARG A 75 -0.15 0.51 -13.19
CA ARG A 75 0.01 -0.05 -14.55
C ARG A 75 -1.32 0.07 -15.32
N GLU A 76 -2.43 -0.33 -14.70
CA GLU A 76 -3.76 -0.17 -15.29
C GLU A 76 -4.11 1.28 -15.56
N LEU A 77 -3.83 2.19 -14.61
CA LEU A 77 -4.13 3.61 -14.77
C LEU A 77 -3.33 4.24 -15.91
N SER A 78 -2.07 3.81 -16.09
CA SER A 78 -1.24 4.19 -17.23
C SER A 78 -1.80 3.65 -18.56
N LYS A 79 -2.24 2.39 -18.60
CA LYS A 79 -2.93 1.78 -19.77
C LYS A 79 -4.18 2.56 -20.15
N ARG A 80 -5.02 2.95 -19.17
CA ARG A 80 -6.23 3.77 -19.40
C ARG A 80 -5.90 5.13 -20.01
N LYS A 81 -4.88 5.82 -19.47
CA LYS A 81 -4.42 7.11 -20.01
C LYS A 81 -3.92 6.98 -21.45
N PHE A 82 -3.17 5.92 -21.74
CA PHE A 82 -2.67 5.62 -23.08
C PHE A 82 -3.82 5.39 -24.07
N ILE A 83 -4.79 4.54 -23.73
CA ILE A 83 -5.96 4.28 -24.59
C ILE A 83 -6.77 5.56 -24.82
N LYS A 84 -6.98 6.37 -23.77
CA LYS A 84 -7.68 7.66 -23.88
C LYS A 84 -6.93 8.62 -24.82
N TRP A 85 -5.61 8.69 -24.71
CA TRP A 85 -4.77 9.50 -25.61
C TRP A 85 -4.85 9.00 -27.06
N ALA A 86 -4.75 7.69 -27.28
CA ALA A 86 -4.84 7.07 -28.60
C ALA A 86 -6.18 7.34 -29.29
N LYS A 87 -7.30 7.18 -28.56
CA LYS A 87 -8.64 7.49 -29.08
C LYS A 87 -8.87 8.98 -29.35
N LYS A 88 -8.25 9.87 -28.57
CA LYS A 88 -8.38 11.32 -28.74
C LYS A 88 -7.62 11.83 -29.98
N ASN A 89 -6.42 11.30 -30.23
CA ASN A 89 -5.52 11.79 -31.28
C ASN A 89 -5.79 11.21 -32.68
N LYS A 90 -6.96 10.58 -32.90
CA LYS A 90 -7.34 9.99 -34.19
C LYS A 90 -6.33 8.97 -34.75
N TYR A 91 -5.60 8.22 -33.90
CA TYR A 91 -5.02 6.91 -34.28
C TYR A 91 -6.12 5.84 -34.53
N TYR A 92 -7.36 6.29 -34.70
CA TYR A 92 -8.56 5.50 -34.91
C TYR A 92 -8.64 4.69 -36.22
N PRO A 93 -7.77 4.85 -37.26
CA PRO A 93 -7.74 3.81 -38.29
C PRO A 93 -7.07 2.50 -37.80
N LEU A 94 -6.31 2.53 -36.70
CA LEU A 94 -5.68 1.34 -36.12
C LEU A 94 -6.60 0.72 -35.07
N ARG A 95 -7.19 -0.43 -35.40
CA ARG A 95 -8.02 -1.23 -34.49
C ARG A 95 -7.22 -1.74 -33.28
N PHE A 96 -5.94 -2.06 -33.50
CA PHE A 96 -5.05 -2.65 -32.51
C PHE A 96 -3.84 -1.76 -32.24
N ILE A 97 -3.43 -1.68 -30.98
CA ILE A 97 -2.22 -0.97 -30.55
C ILE A 97 -1.46 -1.83 -29.55
N GLU A 98 -0.15 -1.89 -29.71
CA GLU A 98 0.73 -2.57 -28.75
C GLU A 98 1.04 -1.66 -27.55
N TRP A 99 0.96 -2.22 -26.34
CA TRP A 99 1.35 -1.54 -25.12
C TRP A 99 2.01 -2.52 -24.15
N ALA A 100 3.29 -2.26 -23.81
CA ALA A 100 4.07 -3.08 -22.89
C ALA A 100 4.04 -4.60 -23.22
N GLY A 101 4.08 -4.93 -24.51
CA GLY A 101 4.02 -6.31 -25.02
C GLY A 101 2.62 -6.91 -25.14
N GLU A 102 1.56 -6.16 -24.82
CA GLU A 102 0.16 -6.58 -24.98
C GLU A 102 -0.48 -5.89 -26.19
N ILE A 103 -1.17 -6.66 -27.04
CA ILE A 103 -1.99 -6.11 -28.13
C ILE A 103 -3.35 -5.72 -27.55
N ILE A 104 -3.68 -4.43 -27.63
CA ILE A 104 -4.94 -3.86 -27.15
C ILE A 104 -5.84 -3.57 -28.35
N ASP A 105 -7.03 -4.17 -28.35
CA ASP A 105 -8.13 -3.80 -29.26
C ASP A 105 -8.83 -2.53 -28.76
N LEU A 106 -8.70 -1.42 -29.48
CA LEU A 106 -9.29 -0.15 -29.09
C LEU A 106 -10.82 -0.15 -29.12
N GLU A 107 -11.48 -1.00 -29.91
CA GLU A 107 -12.96 -1.00 -30.03
C GLU A 107 -13.64 -1.44 -28.73
N GLN A 108 -12.98 -2.31 -27.96
CA GLN A 108 -13.50 -2.86 -26.71
C GLN A 108 -13.49 -1.86 -25.55
N TYR A 109 -12.78 -0.75 -25.72
CA TYR A 109 -12.62 0.28 -24.72
C TYR A 109 -13.45 1.51 -25.06
N ASP A 110 -13.88 2.20 -24.02
CA ASP A 110 -14.64 3.44 -24.17
C ASP A 110 -13.70 4.65 -24.33
N LYS A 111 -14.24 5.86 -24.55
CA LYS A 111 -13.43 7.10 -24.67
C LYS A 111 -12.52 7.38 -23.46
N ASP A 112 -12.88 6.84 -22.29
CA ASP A 112 -12.14 6.99 -21.04
C ASP A 112 -11.07 5.90 -20.81
N GLY A 113 -10.93 4.95 -21.75
CA GLY A 113 -10.01 3.81 -21.60
C GLY A 113 -10.52 2.72 -20.66
N ILE A 114 -11.82 2.69 -20.36
CA ILE A 114 -12.46 1.64 -19.55
C ILE A 114 -13.07 0.59 -20.49
N LEU A 115 -12.96 -0.69 -20.17
CA LEU A 115 -13.63 -1.77 -20.92
C LEU A 115 -15.14 -1.59 -20.93
N LEU A 116 -15.77 -1.72 -22.10
CA LEU A 116 -17.22 -1.56 -22.24
C LEU A 116 -17.99 -2.58 -21.37
N LYS A 117 -17.50 -3.83 -21.28
CA LYS A 117 -18.07 -4.87 -20.41
C LYS A 117 -18.06 -4.50 -18.91
N GLU A 118 -16.99 -3.85 -18.43
CA GLU A 118 -16.91 -3.41 -17.03
C GLU A 118 -17.86 -2.24 -16.75
N LYS A 119 -18.00 -1.31 -17.70
CA LYS A 119 -18.97 -0.21 -17.59
C LYS A 119 -20.41 -0.72 -17.47
N GLU A 120 -20.79 -1.75 -18.22
CA GLU A 120 -22.12 -2.36 -18.11
C GLU A 120 -22.37 -3.01 -16.75
N LYS A 121 -21.38 -3.74 -16.21
CA LYS A 121 -21.46 -4.33 -14.87
C LYS A 121 -21.64 -3.26 -13.79
N LEU A 122 -20.84 -2.19 -13.85
CA LEU A 122 -20.94 -1.05 -12.92
C LEU A 122 -22.29 -0.34 -12.99
N LYS A 123 -22.88 -0.21 -14.18
CA LYS A 123 -24.23 0.36 -14.35
C LYS A 123 -25.30 -0.52 -13.69
N LYS A 124 -25.28 -1.83 -13.98
CA LYS A 124 -26.22 -2.80 -13.38
C LYS A 124 -26.12 -2.84 -11.85
N GLU A 125 -24.91 -2.79 -11.32
CA GLU A 125 -24.68 -2.78 -9.87
C GLU A 125 -25.21 -1.48 -9.22
N LYS A 126 -24.93 -0.31 -9.80
CA LYS A 126 -25.46 0.97 -9.33
C LYS A 126 -27.00 1.02 -9.36
N GLU A 127 -27.63 0.47 -10.38
CA GLU A 127 -29.09 0.35 -10.45
C GLU A 127 -29.64 -0.57 -9.36
N SER A 128 -29.00 -1.71 -9.12
CA SER A 128 -29.39 -2.64 -8.06
C SER A 128 -29.32 -1.98 -6.67
N LEU A 129 -28.26 -1.19 -6.42
CA LEU A 129 -28.07 -0.42 -5.19
C LEU A 129 -29.13 0.67 -5.04
N LYS A 130 -29.45 1.40 -6.12
CA LYS A 130 -30.56 2.38 -6.13
C LYS A 130 -31.90 1.73 -5.80
N LYS A 131 -32.19 0.55 -6.39
CA LYS A 131 -33.40 -0.22 -6.09
C LYS A 131 -33.44 -0.68 -4.63
N LYS A 132 -32.33 -1.19 -4.08
CA LYS A 132 -32.22 -1.56 -2.66
C LYS A 132 -32.46 -0.37 -1.72
N LYS A 133 -31.83 0.78 -2.00
CA LYS A 133 -32.04 2.03 -1.22
C LYS A 133 -33.48 2.53 -1.26
N LYS A 134 -34.17 2.45 -2.40
CA LYS A 134 -35.60 2.79 -2.50
C LYS A 134 -36.46 1.84 -1.67
N LYS A 135 -36.20 0.53 -1.72
CA LYS A 135 -36.92 -0.47 -0.91
C LYS A 135 -36.72 -0.27 0.60
N THR A 136 -35.50 -0.02 1.06
CA THR A 136 -35.22 0.25 2.48
C THR A 136 -35.88 1.55 2.95
N LYS A 137 -35.86 2.62 2.15
CA LYS A 137 -36.57 3.88 2.47
C LYS A 137 -38.09 3.68 2.56
N LYS A 138 -38.69 2.86 1.68
CA LYS A 138 -40.13 2.54 1.71
C LYS A 138 -40.50 1.69 2.94
N LYS A 139 -39.65 0.73 3.35
CA LYS A 139 -39.85 -0.04 4.59
C LYS A 139 -39.77 0.84 5.84
N ARG A 140 -38.78 1.74 5.92
CA ARG A 140 -38.65 2.67 7.06
C ARG A 140 -39.86 3.59 7.22
N LYS A 141 -40.45 4.08 6.12
CA LYS A 141 -41.67 4.89 6.18
C LYS A 141 -42.91 4.12 6.66
N LYS A 142 -42.99 2.81 6.44
CA LYS A 142 -44.11 1.97 6.89
C LYS A 142 -44.03 1.56 8.36
N ASN A 143 -42.87 1.65 9.00
CA ASN A 143 -42.70 1.29 10.42
C ASN A 143 -42.79 2.51 11.36
N VAL A 144 -43.00 3.72 10.81
CA VAL A 144 -43.12 4.99 11.55
C VAL A 144 -44.57 5.52 11.46
N SER A 145 -45.46 4.78 10.78
CA SER A 145 -46.91 4.97 10.76
C SER A 145 -47.55 3.81 11.48
#